data_AF-A0A7C5UT20-F1
#
_entry.id   AF-A0A7C5UT20-F1
#
_cell.length_a   1.000
_cell.length_b   1.000
_cell.length_c   1.000
_cell.angle_alpha   90.00
_cell.angle_beta   90.00
_cell.angle_gamma   90.00
#
_symmetry.space_group_name_H-M   'P 1'
#
loop_
_entity.id
_entity.type
_entity.pdbx_description
1 polymer ?
#
loop_
_entity_poly.entity_id
_entity_poly.type
_entity_poly.pdbx_seq_one_letter_code
_entity_poly.pdbx_strand_id
1 'polypeptide(L)'
;MKKLIEKIRIAFKTPDIRKKILVTILILVVFRLLSVVPVPGVPTDVLDRFFKSPAGSFFNFVDIFTGGTLRNFSIISIGLGAYINASVIFQLLSMVVKKIEDLQKEGETGRRIINQWTRLLTVPLAALQSLGMYTVLKSVKPLSPVEIASIVCVMTAGAMLLMWLGELLTEDGIGNGISLLIMAGIVTSIPDSIGRGVFSGEEGRKGLIIISAMTVGIVVLLVILNEATRKVEVQFAHRIRG
;
A
#
# COMPACT_ATOMS: atom_id res chain seq x y z
N MET A 1 29.71 5.00 -1.63
CA MET A 1 29.28 5.18 -0.22
C MET A 1 29.37 6.63 0.29
N LYS A 2 30.51 7.35 0.20
CA LYS A 2 30.63 8.75 0.68
C LYS A 2 29.59 9.72 0.07
N LYS A 3 29.32 9.62 -1.24
CA LYS A 3 28.28 10.42 -1.93
C LYS A 3 26.85 10.17 -1.44
N LEU A 4 26.54 8.97 -0.92
CA LEU A 4 25.18 8.63 -0.44
C LEU A 4 24.94 9.23 0.96
N ILE A 5 25.92 9.08 1.85
CA ILE A 5 25.88 9.64 3.21
C ILE A 5 25.85 11.17 3.15
N GLU A 6 26.58 11.76 2.21
CA GLU A 6 26.55 13.21 1.96
C GLU A 6 25.19 13.67 1.44
N LYS A 7 24.57 12.95 0.49
CA LYS A 7 23.20 13.23 0.02
C LYS A 7 22.16 13.12 1.13
N ILE A 8 22.26 12.11 2.01
CA ILE A 8 21.38 11.98 3.19
C ILE A 8 21.59 13.16 4.14
N ARG A 9 22.84 13.53 4.43
CA ARG A 9 23.16 14.68 5.28
C ARG A 9 22.66 16.00 4.70
N ILE A 10 22.71 16.18 3.39
CA ILE A 10 22.16 17.35 2.69
C ILE A 10 20.62 17.35 2.76
N ALA A 11 19.97 16.20 2.57
CA ALA A 11 18.53 16.06 2.68
C ALA A 11 18.00 16.47 4.07
N PHE A 12 18.74 16.15 5.15
CA PHE A 12 18.40 16.58 6.51
C PHE A 12 18.74 18.05 6.82
N LYS A 13 19.62 18.69 6.04
CA LYS A 13 19.99 20.11 6.21
C LYS A 13 18.99 21.05 5.53
N THR A 14 18.37 20.65 4.43
CA THR A 14 17.39 21.49 3.72
C THR A 14 16.07 21.53 4.48
N PRO A 15 15.58 22.71 4.90
CA PRO A 15 14.37 22.83 5.74
C PRO A 15 13.11 22.26 5.07
N ASP A 16 12.96 22.45 3.75
CA ASP A 16 11.81 21.91 3.00
C ASP A 16 11.79 20.38 2.99
N ILE A 17 12.94 19.75 2.71
CA ILE A 17 13.04 18.29 2.69
C ILE A 17 12.82 17.72 4.09
N ARG A 18 13.40 18.36 5.12
CA ARG A 18 13.18 17.97 6.51
C ARG A 18 11.70 18.01 6.90
N LYS A 19 10.96 19.03 6.49
CA LYS A 19 9.51 19.13 6.75
C LYS A 19 8.76 17.97 6.09
N LYS A 20 9.07 17.68 4.81
CA LYS A 20 8.47 16.55 4.08
C LYS A 20 8.77 15.20 4.73
N ILE A 21 9.99 14.97 5.21
CA ILE A 21 10.38 13.76 5.96
C ILE A 21 9.56 13.66 7.26
N LEU A 22 9.45 14.74 8.02
CA LEU A 22 8.72 14.73 9.30
C LEU A 22 7.23 14.45 9.10
N VAL A 23 6.59 15.09 8.11
CA VAL A 23 5.19 14.82 7.75
C VAL A 23 5.01 13.35 7.35
N THR A 24 5.92 12.83 6.52
CA THR A 24 5.91 11.44 6.10
C THR A 24 5.98 10.49 7.30
N ILE A 25 6.92 10.69 8.22
CA ILE A 25 7.07 9.85 9.42
C ILE A 25 5.82 9.95 10.30
N LEU A 26 5.28 11.15 10.51
CA LEU A 26 4.08 11.35 11.32
C LEU A 26 2.88 10.58 10.76
N ILE A 27 2.64 10.66 9.45
CA ILE A 27 1.56 9.93 8.78
C ILE A 27 1.78 8.41 8.90
N LEU A 28 3.01 7.92 8.75
CA LEU A 28 3.32 6.49 8.92
C LEU A 28 3.05 6.00 10.36
N VAL A 29 3.32 6.85 11.37
CA VAL A 29 2.97 6.54 12.77
C VAL A 29 1.45 6.48 12.95
N VAL A 30 0.71 7.45 12.40
CA VAL A 30 -0.77 7.44 12.44
C VAL A 30 -1.34 6.21 11.74
N PHE A 31 -0.83 5.88 10.55
CA PHE A 31 -1.16 4.66 9.83
C PHE A 31 -0.97 3.41 10.71
N ARG A 32 0.15 3.34 11.43
CA ARG A 32 0.42 2.20 12.32
C ARG A 32 -0.53 2.15 13.51
N LEU A 33 -0.84 3.29 14.14
CA LEU A 33 -1.83 3.32 15.23
C LEU A 33 -3.19 2.80 14.75
N LEU A 34 -3.64 3.24 13.58
CA LEU A 34 -4.91 2.79 12.99
C LEU A 34 -4.90 1.29 12.65
N SER A 35 -3.75 0.72 12.26
CA SER A 35 -3.62 -0.71 11.97
C SER A 35 -3.79 -1.62 13.19
N VAL A 36 -3.69 -1.07 14.39
CA VAL A 36 -3.81 -1.81 15.66
C VAL A 36 -5.21 -1.67 16.27
N VAL A 37 -6.00 -0.66 15.89
CA VAL A 37 -7.35 -0.47 16.43
C VAL A 37 -8.31 -1.49 15.79
N PRO A 38 -8.85 -2.46 16.56
CA PRO A 38 -9.75 -3.48 16.02
C PRO A 38 -11.15 -2.91 15.74
N VAL A 39 -11.84 -3.49 14.76
CA VAL A 39 -13.25 -3.18 14.52
C VAL A 39 -14.11 -3.77 15.65
N PRO A 40 -15.09 -3.02 16.19
CA PRO A 40 -16.00 -3.54 17.19
C PRO A 40 -16.77 -4.77 16.70
N GLY A 41 -16.91 -5.78 17.55
CA GLY A 41 -17.78 -6.94 17.28
C GLY A 41 -17.09 -8.18 16.69
N VAL A 42 -15.76 -8.16 16.48
CA VAL A 42 -15.02 -9.31 15.94
C VAL A 42 -14.19 -10.01 17.03
N PRO A 43 -14.48 -11.28 17.36
CA PRO A 43 -13.68 -12.06 18.30
C PRO A 43 -12.30 -12.43 17.70
N THR A 44 -11.22 -12.14 18.42
CA THR A 44 -9.84 -12.42 17.96
C THR A 44 -9.52 -13.92 17.88
N ASP A 45 -10.17 -14.73 18.72
CA ASP A 45 -10.05 -16.19 18.74
C ASP A 45 -10.62 -16.88 17.48
N VAL A 46 -11.62 -16.26 16.87
CA VAL A 46 -12.25 -16.72 15.63
C VAL A 46 -11.37 -16.45 14.42
N LEU A 47 -10.75 -15.27 14.37
CA LEU A 47 -9.81 -14.87 13.32
C LEU A 47 -8.61 -15.81 13.25
N ASP A 48 -8.02 -16.14 14.40
CA ASP A 48 -6.88 -17.04 14.47
C ASP A 48 -7.20 -18.45 13.92
N ARG A 49 -8.45 -18.93 14.07
CA ARG A 49 -8.88 -20.20 13.48
C ARG A 49 -9.06 -20.10 11.97
N PHE A 50 -9.62 -18.99 11.48
CA PHE A 50 -9.78 -18.75 10.05
C PHE A 50 -8.44 -18.67 9.32
N PHE A 51 -7.47 -17.92 9.86
CA PHE A 51 -6.13 -17.79 9.26
C PHE A 51 -5.29 -19.07 9.30
N LYS A 52 -5.64 -20.02 10.18
CA LYS A 52 -5.06 -21.38 10.21
C LYS A 52 -5.76 -22.35 9.24
N SER A 53 -6.93 -21.99 8.71
CA SER A 53 -7.63 -22.82 7.72
C SER A 53 -7.03 -22.65 6.31
N PRO A 54 -7.21 -23.62 5.40
CA PRO A 54 -6.76 -23.50 4.01
C PRO A 54 -7.32 -22.26 3.29
N ALA A 55 -8.56 -21.86 3.62
CA ALA A 55 -9.18 -20.64 3.10
C ALA A 55 -8.47 -19.36 3.58
N GLY A 56 -7.86 -19.39 4.76
CA GLY A 56 -7.09 -18.27 5.33
C GLY A 56 -5.70 -18.08 4.70
N SER A 57 -5.18 -19.07 3.96
CA SER A 57 -3.86 -18.98 3.32
C SER A 57 -3.80 -17.85 2.27
N PHE A 58 -4.87 -17.69 1.49
CA PHE A 58 -4.99 -16.56 0.56
C PHE A 58 -5.01 -15.21 1.30
N PHE A 59 -5.77 -15.11 2.38
CA PHE A 59 -5.85 -13.89 3.18
C PHE A 59 -4.54 -13.56 3.89
N ASN A 60 -3.72 -14.55 4.26
CA ASN A 60 -2.36 -14.31 4.78
C ASN A 60 -1.45 -13.64 3.74
N PHE A 61 -1.56 -14.01 2.45
CA PHE A 61 -0.83 -13.33 1.40
C PHE A 61 -1.28 -11.88 1.24
N VAL A 62 -2.60 -11.64 1.25
CA VAL A 62 -3.16 -10.27 1.17
C VAL A 62 -2.74 -9.43 2.39
N ASP A 63 -2.68 -10.02 3.59
CA ASP A 63 -2.32 -9.33 4.84
C ASP A 63 -0.88 -8.78 4.85
N ILE A 64 0.03 -9.40 4.09
CA ILE A 64 1.40 -8.89 3.92
C ILE A 64 1.38 -7.54 3.21
N PHE A 65 0.51 -7.35 2.22
CA PHE A 65 0.39 -6.08 1.49
C PHE A 65 -0.35 -5.01 2.29
N THR A 66 -1.16 -5.40 3.27
CA THR A 66 -1.93 -4.47 4.10
C THR A 66 -1.26 -4.18 5.45
N GLY A 67 -0.17 -4.85 5.79
CA GLY A 67 0.65 -4.58 6.98
C GLY A 67 0.08 -5.15 8.29
N GLY A 68 -0.60 -6.30 8.21
CA GLY A 68 -1.17 -6.97 9.39
C GLY A 68 -2.58 -6.49 9.76
N THR A 69 -3.20 -5.66 8.93
CA THR A 69 -4.52 -5.06 9.20
C THR A 69 -5.67 -6.05 9.05
N LEU A 70 -5.48 -7.13 8.28
CA LEU A 70 -6.47 -8.20 8.12
C LEU A 70 -6.40 -9.16 9.30
N ARG A 71 -5.19 -9.50 9.75
CA ARG A 71 -4.99 -10.38 10.91
C ARG A 71 -5.60 -9.81 12.19
N ASN A 72 -5.42 -8.51 12.43
CA ASN A 72 -5.98 -7.82 13.59
C ASN A 72 -7.42 -7.31 13.37
N PHE A 73 -7.97 -7.52 12.17
CA PHE A 73 -9.27 -7.01 11.75
C PHE A 73 -9.51 -5.54 12.16
N SER A 74 -8.53 -4.72 11.80
CA SER A 74 -8.49 -3.30 12.16
C SER A 74 -9.49 -2.45 11.39
N ILE A 75 -9.71 -1.22 11.84
CA ILE A 75 -10.55 -0.22 11.14
C ILE A 75 -10.13 -0.05 9.67
N ILE A 76 -8.86 -0.31 9.36
CA ILE A 76 -8.27 -0.19 8.04
C ILE A 76 -8.01 -1.54 7.34
N SER A 77 -8.75 -2.60 7.69
CA SER A 77 -8.58 -3.95 7.11
C SER A 77 -8.68 -4.00 5.59
N ILE A 78 -9.53 -3.19 4.97
CA ILE A 78 -9.65 -3.11 3.49
C ILE A 78 -8.42 -2.43 2.86
N GLY A 79 -7.69 -1.67 3.66
CA GLY A 79 -6.50 -0.95 3.24
C GLY A 79 -6.80 0.07 2.15
N LEU A 80 -5.84 0.21 1.24
CA LEU A 80 -5.95 1.04 0.04
C LEU A 80 -6.54 0.27 -1.15
N GLY A 81 -6.97 -0.98 -0.96
CA GLY A 81 -7.41 -1.88 -2.04
C GLY A 81 -8.59 -1.32 -2.85
N ALA A 82 -9.59 -0.75 -2.17
CA ALA A 82 -10.73 -0.11 -2.83
C ALA A 82 -10.31 1.04 -3.75
N TYR A 83 -9.35 1.88 -3.31
CA TYR A 83 -8.84 2.99 -4.09
C TYR A 83 -8.00 2.51 -5.27
N ILE A 84 -7.11 1.54 -5.04
CA ILE A 84 -6.27 0.96 -6.10
C ILE A 84 -7.17 0.38 -7.19
N ASN A 85 -8.21 -0.37 -6.80
CA ASN A 85 -9.17 -0.92 -7.75
C ASN A 85 -9.93 0.17 -8.50
N ALA A 86 -10.39 1.22 -7.82
CA ALA A 86 -11.02 2.36 -8.48
C ALA A 86 -10.10 3.02 -9.52
N SER A 87 -8.82 3.22 -9.17
CA SER A 87 -7.82 3.80 -10.08
C SER A 87 -7.56 2.90 -11.28
N VAL A 88 -7.45 1.59 -11.08
CA VAL A 88 -7.27 0.61 -12.18
C VAL A 88 -8.51 0.61 -13.09
N ILE A 89 -9.73 0.69 -12.53
CA ILE A 89 -10.95 0.81 -13.33
C ILE A 89 -10.88 2.03 -14.25
N PHE A 90 -10.51 3.20 -13.75
CA PHE A 90 -10.38 4.40 -14.59
C PHE A 90 -9.22 4.32 -15.60
N GLN A 91 -8.11 3.67 -15.25
CA GLN A 91 -7.00 3.41 -16.18
C GLN A 91 -7.40 2.46 -17.30
N LEU A 92 -8.25 1.47 -17.03
CA LEU A 92 -8.77 0.57 -18.07
C LEU A 92 -9.86 1.25 -18.89
N LEU A 93 -10.74 2.03 -18.25
CA LEU A 93 -11.77 2.80 -18.94
C LEU A 93 -11.18 3.83 -19.90
N SER A 94 -10.02 4.42 -19.60
CA SER A 94 -9.36 5.34 -20.53
C SER A 94 -8.86 4.66 -21.81
N MET A 95 -8.65 3.35 -21.81
CA MET A 95 -8.30 2.58 -23.01
C MET A 95 -9.51 2.25 -23.89
N VAL A 96 -10.72 2.32 -23.33
CA VAL A 96 -11.97 1.91 -24.02
C VAL A 96 -12.84 3.12 -24.36
N VAL A 97 -12.87 4.13 -23.50
CA VAL A 97 -13.76 5.30 -23.60
C VAL A 97 -12.95 6.53 -23.98
N LYS A 98 -13.13 6.98 -25.23
CA LYS A 98 -12.43 8.13 -25.82
C LYS A 98 -12.54 9.41 -24.98
N LYS A 99 -13.70 9.67 -24.36
CA LYS A 99 -13.90 10.84 -23.48
C LYS A 99 -12.96 10.85 -22.26
N ILE A 100 -12.67 9.67 -21.69
CA ILE A 100 -11.75 9.55 -20.55
C ILE A 100 -10.30 9.61 -21.03
N GLU A 101 -10.01 9.05 -22.21
CA GLU A 101 -8.72 9.20 -22.89
C GLU A 101 -8.38 10.68 -23.15
N ASP A 102 -9.35 11.44 -23.67
CA ASP A 102 -9.20 12.87 -23.96
C ASP A 102 -8.94 13.66 -22.66
N LEU A 103 -9.70 13.38 -21.59
CA LEU A 103 -9.42 13.93 -20.26
C LEU A 103 -8.01 13.57 -19.75
N GLN A 104 -7.51 12.36 -20.04
CA GLN A 104 -6.16 11.98 -19.65
C GLN A 104 -5.08 12.76 -20.44
N LYS A 105 -5.40 13.18 -21.66
CA LYS A 105 -4.53 14.00 -22.54
C LYS A 105 -4.56 15.50 -22.22
N GLU A 106 -5.59 16.00 -21.53
CA GLU A 106 -5.70 17.40 -21.07
C GLU A 106 -4.68 17.80 -19.99
N GLY A 107 -3.81 16.87 -19.56
CA GLY A 107 -2.72 17.15 -18.62
C GLY A 107 -3.17 17.17 -17.16
N GLU A 108 -2.78 18.18 -16.39
CA GLU A 108 -3.05 18.23 -14.94
C GLU A 108 -4.54 18.36 -14.61
N THR A 109 -5.27 19.19 -15.35
CA THR A 109 -6.70 19.46 -15.10
C THR A 109 -7.53 18.18 -15.26
N GLY A 110 -7.35 17.47 -16.36
CA GLY A 110 -8.08 16.22 -16.60
C GLY A 110 -7.67 15.09 -15.65
N ARG A 111 -6.39 15.00 -15.26
CA ARG A 111 -5.94 14.08 -14.19
C ARG A 111 -6.64 14.37 -12.85
N ARG A 112 -6.85 15.63 -12.48
CA ARG A 112 -7.58 16.00 -11.26
C ARG A 112 -9.04 15.53 -11.31
N ILE A 113 -9.71 15.65 -12.47
CA ILE A 113 -11.08 15.18 -12.67
C ILE A 113 -11.15 13.65 -12.52
N ILE A 114 -10.26 12.92 -13.17
CA ILE A 114 -10.18 11.45 -13.05
C ILE A 114 -9.91 11.05 -11.59
N ASN A 115 -9.04 11.76 -10.88
CA ASN A 115 -8.77 11.50 -9.47
C ASN A 115 -10.01 11.75 -8.60
N GLN A 116 -10.79 12.81 -8.86
CA GLN A 116 -12.05 13.06 -8.15
C GLN A 116 -13.06 11.93 -8.38
N TRP A 117 -13.20 11.45 -9.62
CA TRP A 117 -14.08 10.33 -9.91
C TRP A 117 -13.59 9.02 -9.30
N THR A 118 -12.28 8.81 -9.27
CA THR A 118 -11.65 7.67 -8.59
C THR A 118 -11.97 7.69 -7.09
N ARG A 119 -11.86 8.86 -6.44
CA ARG A 119 -12.27 9.03 -5.03
C ARG A 119 -13.74 8.72 -4.82
N LEU A 120 -14.61 9.22 -5.70
CA LEU A 120 -16.05 8.98 -5.61
C LEU A 120 -16.40 7.49 -5.77
N LEU A 121 -15.72 6.79 -6.69
CA LEU A 121 -15.90 5.35 -6.91
C LEU A 121 -15.32 4.49 -5.78
N THR A 122 -14.30 4.99 -5.09
CA THR A 122 -13.66 4.28 -3.97
C THR A 122 -14.65 4.02 -2.82
N VAL A 123 -15.54 4.97 -2.52
CA VAL A 123 -16.51 4.86 -1.42
C VAL A 123 -17.47 3.67 -1.56
N PRO A 124 -18.24 3.53 -2.66
CA PRO A 124 -19.13 2.38 -2.84
C PRO A 124 -18.34 1.07 -2.99
N LEU A 125 -17.14 1.09 -3.59
CA LEU A 125 -16.28 -0.09 -3.66
C LEU A 125 -15.80 -0.54 -2.27
N ALA A 126 -15.42 0.39 -1.40
CA ALA A 126 -15.02 0.10 -0.03
C ALA A 126 -16.20 -0.46 0.78
N ALA A 127 -17.41 0.08 0.60
CA ALA A 127 -18.62 -0.46 1.24
C ALA A 127 -18.91 -1.89 0.77
N LEU A 128 -18.80 -2.15 -0.54
CA LEU A 128 -18.99 -3.48 -1.12
C LEU A 128 -17.91 -4.47 -0.65
N GLN A 129 -16.64 -4.05 -0.59
CA GLN A 129 -15.55 -4.87 -0.05
C GLN A 129 -15.73 -5.15 1.45
N SER A 130 -16.25 -4.19 2.21
CA SER A 130 -16.58 -4.39 3.64
C SER A 130 -17.64 -5.46 3.82
N LEU A 131 -18.69 -5.44 2.99
CA LEU A 131 -19.72 -6.47 2.97
C LEU A 131 -19.15 -7.84 2.57
N GLY A 132 -18.25 -7.87 1.58
CA GLY A 132 -17.53 -9.09 1.18
C GLY A 132 -16.66 -9.64 2.32
N MET A 133 -16.01 -8.79 3.10
CA MET A 133 -15.25 -9.23 4.27
C MET A 133 -16.16 -9.75 5.38
N TYR A 134 -17.36 -9.17 5.55
CA TYR A 134 -18.35 -9.69 6.50
C TYR A 134 -18.81 -11.11 6.15
N THR A 135 -18.96 -11.49 4.87
CA THR A 135 -19.39 -12.87 4.54
C THR A 135 -18.41 -13.94 5.01
N VAL A 136 -17.12 -13.60 5.06
CA VAL A 136 -16.06 -14.44 5.64
C VAL A 136 -16.26 -14.63 7.16
N LEU A 137 -16.68 -13.57 7.87
CA LEU A 137 -16.99 -13.62 9.31
C LEU A 137 -18.31 -14.32 9.64
N LYS A 138 -19.32 -14.17 8.76
CA LYS A 138 -20.65 -14.76 8.92
C LYS A 138 -20.58 -16.28 9.09
N SER A 139 -19.61 -16.93 8.45
CA SER A 139 -19.40 -18.38 8.57
C SER A 139 -19.04 -18.83 9.99
N VAL A 140 -18.69 -17.91 10.89
CA VAL A 140 -18.27 -18.25 12.26
C VAL A 140 -19.20 -17.69 13.33
N LYS A 141 -19.82 -16.52 13.10
CA LYS A 141 -20.86 -15.98 13.99
C LYS A 141 -21.88 -15.18 13.19
N PRO A 142 -23.20 -15.49 13.29
CA PRO A 142 -24.22 -14.61 12.74
C PRO A 142 -24.24 -13.31 13.54
N LEU A 143 -23.98 -12.19 12.88
CA LEU A 143 -24.04 -10.86 13.47
C LEU A 143 -25.42 -10.23 13.23
N SER A 144 -25.83 -9.34 14.13
CA SER A 144 -27.04 -8.53 13.99
C SER A 144 -26.91 -7.57 12.78
N PRO A 145 -28.00 -7.23 12.07
CA PRO A 145 -27.99 -6.22 11.02
C PRO A 145 -27.35 -4.88 11.44
N VAL A 146 -27.47 -4.52 12.73
CA VAL A 146 -26.86 -3.31 13.31
C VAL A 146 -25.34 -3.45 13.40
N GLU A 147 -24.84 -4.61 13.80
CA GLU A 147 -23.41 -4.91 13.88
C GLU A 147 -22.80 -4.90 12.47
N ILE A 148 -23.47 -5.49 11.48
CA ILE A 148 -23.04 -5.48 10.08
C ILE A 148 -22.93 -4.04 9.56
N ALA A 149 -23.97 -3.22 9.78
CA ALA A 149 -23.96 -1.82 9.37
C ALA A 149 -22.80 -1.06 10.05
N SER A 150 -22.55 -1.31 11.33
CA SER A 150 -21.44 -0.68 12.06
C SER A 150 -20.07 -1.07 11.48
N ILE A 151 -19.85 -2.35 11.17
CA ILE A 151 -18.61 -2.85 10.57
C ILE A 151 -18.39 -2.21 9.20
N VAL A 152 -19.42 -2.20 8.34
CA VAL A 152 -19.35 -1.61 7.01
C VAL A 152 -19.04 -0.12 7.08
N CYS A 153 -19.71 0.63 7.95
CA CYS A 153 -19.45 2.05 8.13
C CYS A 153 -18.02 2.32 8.64
N VAL A 154 -17.57 1.58 9.66
CA VAL A 154 -16.23 1.76 10.24
C VAL A 154 -15.13 1.40 9.24
N MET A 155 -15.25 0.28 8.54
CA MET A 155 -14.25 -0.14 7.54
C MET A 155 -14.24 0.78 6.32
N THR A 156 -15.41 1.26 5.88
CA THR A 156 -15.50 2.25 4.78
C THR A 156 -14.87 3.57 5.20
N ALA A 157 -15.16 4.05 6.41
CA ALA A 157 -14.54 5.26 6.95
C ALA A 157 -13.02 5.10 7.10
N GLY A 158 -12.54 3.94 7.54
CA GLY A 158 -11.13 3.61 7.62
C GLY A 158 -10.44 3.64 6.25
N ALA A 159 -11.05 3.06 5.22
CA ALA A 159 -10.53 3.09 3.86
C ALA A 159 -10.47 4.52 3.28
N MET A 160 -11.51 5.34 3.53
CA MET A 160 -11.53 6.75 3.13
C MET A 160 -10.44 7.56 3.85
N LEU A 161 -10.24 7.30 5.14
CA LEU A 161 -9.20 7.95 5.93
C LEU A 161 -7.80 7.58 5.42
N LEU A 162 -7.56 6.31 5.07
CA LEU A 162 -6.29 5.89 4.47
C LEU A 162 -6.03 6.55 3.11
N MET A 163 -7.05 6.61 2.26
CA MET A 163 -6.96 7.28 0.97
C MET A 163 -6.56 8.75 1.17
N TRP A 164 -7.22 9.44 2.11
CA TRP A 164 -6.91 10.83 2.44
C TRP A 164 -5.47 10.99 2.97
N LEU A 165 -5.00 10.10 3.85
CA LEU A 165 -3.61 10.10 4.32
C LEU A 165 -2.61 9.90 3.17
N GLY A 166 -2.94 9.04 2.21
CA GLY A 166 -2.11 8.80 1.02
C GLY A 166 -2.02 10.02 0.11
N GLU A 167 -3.13 10.75 -0.06
CA GLU A 167 -3.15 12.01 -0.82
C GLU A 167 -2.35 13.10 -0.09
N LEU A 168 -2.54 13.25 1.22
CA LEU A 168 -1.78 14.20 2.03
C LEU A 168 -0.27 13.94 1.96
N LEU A 169 0.13 12.66 1.95
CA LEU A 169 1.53 12.29 1.83
C LEU A 169 2.09 12.54 0.41
N THR A 170 1.24 12.53 -0.61
CA THR A 170 1.64 12.88 -1.98
C THR A 170 1.84 14.39 -2.14
N GLU A 171 1.02 15.22 -1.48
CA GLU A 171 1.11 16.68 -1.53
C GLU A 171 2.25 17.22 -0.65
N ASP A 172 2.24 16.85 0.63
CA ASP A 172 3.15 17.41 1.65
C ASP A 172 4.33 16.50 1.99
N GLY A 173 4.33 15.25 1.52
CA GLY A 173 5.36 14.26 1.81
C GLY A 173 6.37 14.05 0.68
N ILE A 174 6.93 12.84 0.65
CA ILE A 174 7.97 12.44 -0.30
C ILE A 174 7.45 11.37 -1.24
N GLY A 175 7.50 11.64 -2.54
CA GLY A 175 7.14 10.68 -3.58
C GLY A 175 5.63 10.48 -3.71
N ASN A 176 5.22 9.26 -4.02
CA ASN A 176 3.80 8.89 -4.10
C ASN A 176 3.35 8.33 -2.75
N GLY A 177 2.39 8.99 -2.12
CA GLY A 177 1.96 8.65 -0.77
C GLY A 177 1.26 7.31 -0.65
N ILE A 178 0.48 6.93 -1.67
CA ILE A 178 -0.21 5.64 -1.71
C ILE A 178 0.80 4.51 -1.83
N SER A 179 1.79 4.64 -2.73
CA SER A 179 2.88 3.68 -2.86
C SER A 179 3.71 3.56 -1.58
N LEU A 180 3.95 4.68 -0.89
CA LEU A 180 4.70 4.68 0.36
C LEU A 180 3.94 3.98 1.50
N LEU A 181 2.62 4.18 1.59
CA LEU A 181 1.78 3.49 2.58
C LEU A 181 1.77 1.97 2.36
N ILE A 182 1.67 1.51 1.11
CA ILE A 182 1.77 0.07 0.78
C ILE A 182 3.15 -0.47 1.16
N MET A 183 4.21 0.23 0.77
CA MET A 183 5.58 -0.15 1.10
C MET A 183 5.77 -0.23 2.63
N ALA A 184 5.28 0.76 3.37
CA ALA A 184 5.34 0.78 4.82
C ALA A 184 4.59 -0.41 5.43
N GLY A 185 3.41 -0.74 4.91
CA GLY A 185 2.66 -1.94 5.29
C GLY A 185 3.50 -3.21 5.13
N ILE A 186 4.07 -3.44 3.94
CA ILE A 186 4.91 -4.61 3.67
C ILE A 186 6.13 -4.66 4.60
N VAL A 187 6.84 -3.54 4.76
CA VAL A 187 8.05 -3.46 5.58
C VAL A 187 7.76 -3.77 7.05
N THR A 188 6.57 -3.43 7.57
CA THR A 188 6.19 -3.75 8.96
C THR A 188 6.04 -5.24 9.23
N SER A 189 5.85 -6.08 8.20
CA SER A 189 5.76 -7.54 8.34
C SER A 189 7.13 -8.24 8.44
N ILE A 190 8.22 -7.54 8.09
CA ILE A 190 9.57 -8.07 8.07
C ILE A 190 10.05 -8.42 9.50
N PRO A 191 9.94 -7.54 10.51
CA PRO A 191 10.36 -7.87 11.88
C PRO A 191 9.67 -9.12 12.43
N ASP A 192 8.37 -9.26 12.22
CA ASP A 192 7.61 -10.43 12.66
C ASP A 192 8.08 -11.72 11.98
N SER A 193 8.42 -11.63 10.69
CA SER A 193 8.94 -12.76 9.93
C SER A 193 10.35 -13.16 10.38
N ILE A 194 11.19 -12.18 10.71
CA ILE A 194 12.53 -12.42 11.28
C ILE A 194 12.40 -13.06 12.67
N GLY A 195 11.54 -12.51 13.53
CA GLY A 195 11.29 -13.06 14.86
C GLY A 195 10.85 -14.52 14.80
N ARG A 196 9.85 -14.84 13.97
CA ARG A 196 9.42 -16.23 13.75
C ARG A 196 10.57 -17.11 13.29
N GLY A 197 11.39 -16.67 12.33
CA GLY A 197 12.53 -17.46 11.85
C GLY A 197 13.59 -17.71 12.92
N VAL A 198 13.89 -16.72 13.76
CA VAL A 198 14.91 -16.85 14.82
C VAL A 198 14.43 -17.76 15.96
N PHE A 199 13.16 -17.65 16.37
CA PHE A 199 12.61 -18.39 17.51
C PHE A 199 12.09 -19.79 17.16
N SER A 200 12.06 -20.19 15.87
CA SER A 200 11.57 -21.51 15.42
C SER A 200 12.65 -22.62 15.41
N GLY A 201 13.71 -22.49 16.20
CA GLY A 201 14.79 -23.49 16.29
C GLY A 201 15.75 -23.50 15.10
N GLU A 202 16.53 -24.57 14.95
CA GLU A 202 17.58 -24.65 13.92
C GLU A 202 17.03 -24.61 12.49
N GLU A 203 15.91 -25.27 12.22
CA GLU A 203 15.28 -25.26 10.90
C GLU A 203 14.77 -23.87 10.51
N GLY A 204 14.17 -23.15 11.47
CA GLY A 204 13.74 -21.76 11.28
C GLY A 204 14.91 -20.83 10.96
N ARG A 205 16.03 -20.98 11.68
CA ARG A 205 17.25 -20.18 11.43
C ARG A 205 17.84 -20.49 10.05
N LYS A 206 17.90 -21.76 9.65
CA LYS A 206 18.37 -22.15 8.31
C LYS A 206 17.47 -21.55 7.22
N GLY A 207 16.16 -21.66 7.36
CA GLY A 207 15.19 -21.06 6.42
C GLY A 207 15.33 -19.54 6.32
N LEU A 208 15.50 -18.85 7.45
CA LEU A 208 15.70 -17.41 7.49
C LEU A 208 16.98 -16.97 6.76
N ILE A 209 18.09 -17.70 6.94
CA ILE A 209 19.36 -17.40 6.27
C ILE A 209 19.19 -17.54 4.75
N ILE A 210 18.56 -18.63 4.29
CA ILE A 210 18.32 -18.89 2.86
C ILE A 210 17.45 -17.79 2.25
N ILE A 211 16.31 -17.48 2.87
CA ILE A 211 15.39 -16.44 2.39
C ILE A 211 16.06 -15.06 2.38
N SER A 212 16.85 -14.75 3.41
CA SER A 212 17.57 -13.47 3.48
C SER A 212 18.63 -13.36 2.38
N ALA A 213 19.40 -14.43 2.14
CA ALA A 213 20.39 -14.50 1.07
C ALA A 213 19.73 -14.36 -0.32
N MET A 214 18.62 -15.06 -0.55
CA MET A 214 17.83 -14.93 -1.79
C MET A 214 17.31 -13.50 -1.98
N THR A 215 16.77 -12.89 -0.91
CA THR A 215 16.25 -11.52 -0.94
C THR A 215 17.35 -10.53 -1.33
N VAL A 216 18.52 -10.61 -0.71
CA VAL A 216 19.68 -9.76 -1.05
C VAL A 216 20.12 -10.01 -2.50
N GLY A 217 20.19 -11.28 -2.93
CA GLY A 217 20.54 -11.63 -4.31
C GLY A 217 19.58 -11.03 -5.34
N ILE A 218 18.27 -11.10 -5.10
CA ILE A 218 17.24 -10.49 -5.96
C ILE A 218 17.38 -8.97 -5.97
N VAL A 219 17.60 -8.33 -4.82
CA VAL A 219 17.79 -6.87 -4.75
C VAL A 219 19.01 -6.43 -5.55
N VAL A 220 20.14 -7.13 -5.43
CA VAL A 220 21.35 -6.84 -6.22
C VAL A 220 21.09 -6.99 -7.71
N LEU A 221 20.42 -8.08 -8.12
CA LEU A 221 20.05 -8.30 -9.52
C LEU A 221 19.14 -7.18 -10.04
N LEU A 222 18.12 -6.77 -9.26
CA LEU A 222 17.23 -5.67 -9.61
C LEU A 222 17.97 -4.35 -9.76
N VAL A 223 18.96 -4.06 -8.90
CA VAL A 223 19.79 -2.84 -9.01
C VAL A 223 20.60 -2.88 -10.31
N ILE A 224 21.26 -4.00 -10.63
CA ILE A 224 22.03 -4.16 -11.88
C ILE A 224 21.12 -3.97 -13.10
N LEU A 225 19.93 -4.59 -13.10
CA LEU A 225 18.97 -4.45 -14.19
C LEU A 225 18.43 -3.02 -14.32
N ASN A 226 18.20 -2.33 -13.21
CA ASN A 226 17.69 -0.96 -13.22
C ASN A 226 18.76 0.07 -13.64
N GLU A 227 20.03 -0.19 -13.35
CA GLU A 227 21.16 0.62 -13.83
C GLU A 227 21.57 0.30 -15.28
N ALA A 228 21.11 -0.84 -15.83
CA ALA A 228 21.40 -1.25 -17.19
C ALA A 228 20.68 -0.35 -18.22
N THR A 229 21.39 0.63 -18.75
CA THR A 229 20.87 1.49 -19.83
C THR A 229 21.37 1.03 -21.19
N ARG A 230 20.45 0.82 -22.15
CA ARG A 230 20.80 0.66 -23.56
C ARG A 230 21.01 2.04 -24.18
N LYS A 231 22.26 2.43 -24.42
CA LYS A 231 22.59 3.65 -25.17
C LYS A 231 22.26 3.44 -26.65
N VAL A 232 21.33 4.22 -27.17
CA VAL A 232 21.02 4.28 -28.60
C VAL A 232 21.69 5.52 -29.15
N GLU A 233 22.59 5.36 -30.11
CA GLU A 233 23.28 6.50 -30.72
C GLU A 233 22.29 7.34 -31.53
N VAL A 234 22.26 8.65 -31.25
CA VAL A 234 21.45 9.63 -31.97
C VAL A 234 22.37 10.71 -32.51
N GLN A 235 22.26 11.00 -33.81
CA GLN A 235 23.01 12.08 -34.45
C GLN A 235 22.12 13.32 -34.55
N PHE A 236 22.52 14.42 -33.92
CA PHE A 236 21.84 15.70 -34.06
C PHE A 236 22.53 16.52 -35.16
N ALA A 237 21.78 16.97 -36.16
CA ALA A 237 22.32 17.88 -37.18
C ALA A 237 22.62 19.24 -36.54
N HIS A 238 23.90 19.61 -36.46
CA HIS A 238 24.32 20.93 -36.01
C HIS A 238 24.26 21.88 -37.21
N ARG A 239 23.32 22.82 -37.22
CA ARG A 239 23.20 23.81 -38.30
C ARG A 239 24.27 24.88 -38.11
N ILE A 240 25.38 24.76 -38.83
CA ILE A 240 26.40 25.81 -38.89
C ILE A 240 25.78 26.97 -39.67
N ARG A 241 25.42 28.06 -38.97
CA ARG A 241 25.10 29.34 -39.59
C ARG A 241 26.42 29.91 -40.12
N GLY A 242 26.61 29.86 -41.44
CA GLY A 242 27.61 30.66 -42.14
C GLY A 242 27.20 32.13 -42.20
#